data_AF-A0A257YK77-F1
#
_entry.id   AF-A0A257YK77-F1
#
_cell.length_a   1.000
_cell.length_b   1.000
_cell.length_c   1.000
_cell.angle_alpha   90.00
_cell.angle_beta   90.00
_cell.angle_gamma   90.00
#
_symmetry.space_group_name_H-M   'P 1'
#
loop_
_entity.id
_entity.type
_entity.pdbx_description
1 polymer ?
#
loop_
_entity_poly.entity_id
_entity_poly.type
_entity_poly.pdbx_seq_one_letter_code
_entity_poly.pdbx_strand_id
1 'polypeptide(L)'
;MARVSVVGEGACEAVVEGLKAEYGAVLAARILEAEAADFLWDARIGERYLGQHFGYADDAEDEHSRVAILSLLAGNWHVGTCLADGDGQVVALLWSRRFERREEAEFMFSRAA
;
A
#
# COMPACT_ATOMS: atom_id res chain seq x y z
N MET A 1 -7.09 19.21 -7.06
CA MET A 1 -7.53 18.14 -7.98
C MET A 1 -6.68 16.92 -7.64
N ALA A 2 -7.26 15.86 -7.07
CA ALA A 2 -6.48 14.68 -6.70
C ALA A 2 -6.23 13.85 -7.96
N ARG A 3 -4.96 13.63 -8.31
CA ARG A 3 -4.58 12.85 -9.48
C ARG A 3 -4.63 11.38 -9.09
N VAL A 4 -5.39 10.58 -9.84
CA VAL A 4 -5.53 9.14 -9.64
C VAL A 4 -4.82 8.44 -10.80
N SER A 5 -3.87 7.57 -10.49
CA SER A 5 -3.18 6.73 -11.47
C SER A 5 -3.60 5.27 -11.26
N VAL A 6 -3.69 4.50 -12.35
CA VAL A 6 -3.89 3.05 -12.31
C VAL A 6 -2.52 2.39 -12.44
N VAL A 7 -2.20 1.50 -11.51
CA VAL A 7 -0.96 0.71 -11.51
C VAL A 7 -1.31 -0.72 -11.93
N GLY A 8 -0.41 -1.39 -12.66
CA GLY A 8 -0.68 -2.71 -13.26
C GLY A 8 -0.98 -3.79 -12.22
N GLU A 9 -1.99 -4.62 -12.49
CA GLU A 9 -2.42 -5.70 -11.60
C GLU A 9 -1.42 -6.88 -11.58
N GLY A 10 -1.15 -7.45 -10.40
CA GLY A 10 -0.71 -8.85 -10.29
C GLY A 10 0.75 -9.16 -9.89
N ALA A 11 1.58 -8.17 -9.55
CA ALA A 11 3.00 -8.45 -9.21
C ALA A 11 3.17 -9.32 -7.94
N CYS A 12 2.36 -9.10 -6.89
CA CYS A 12 2.56 -9.78 -5.61
C CYS A 12 1.93 -11.18 -5.51
N GLU A 13 0.99 -11.57 -6.38
CA GLU A 13 0.23 -12.82 -6.16
C GLU A 13 1.12 -14.07 -6.23
N ALA A 14 2.00 -14.14 -7.23
CA ALA A 14 2.96 -15.23 -7.35
C ALA A 14 3.94 -15.28 -6.17
N VAL A 15 4.34 -14.12 -5.64
CA VAL A 15 5.22 -14.02 -4.46
C VAL A 15 4.51 -14.56 -3.21
N VAL A 16 3.24 -14.18 -3.01
CA VAL A 16 2.43 -14.69 -1.90
C VAL A 16 2.28 -16.21 -1.96
N GLU A 17 2.00 -16.77 -3.13
CA GLU A 17 1.88 -18.22 -3.29
C GLU A 17 3.23 -18.94 -3.07
N GLY A 18 4.35 -18.34 -3.52
CA GLY A 18 5.69 -18.82 -3.21
C GLY A 18 5.97 -18.88 -1.71
N LEU A 19 5.65 -17.80 -0.97
CA LEU A 19 5.79 -17.75 0.49
C LEU A 19 4.97 -18.83 1.19
N LYS A 20 3.73 -19.05 0.75
CA LYS A 20 2.87 -20.11 1.31
C LYS A 20 3.44 -21.50 1.06
N ALA A 21 4.00 -21.73 -0.13
CA ALA A 21 4.59 -23.03 -0.49
C ALA A 21 5.87 -23.32 0.31
N GLU A 22 6.70 -22.30 0.55
CA GLU A 22 7.98 -22.45 1.25
C GLU A 22 7.83 -22.48 2.78
N TYR A 23 7.01 -21.59 3.33
CA TYR A 23 6.94 -21.34 4.77
C TYR A 23 5.61 -21.79 5.42
N GLY A 24 4.63 -22.20 4.60
CA GLY A 24 3.27 -22.50 5.06
C GLY A 24 2.43 -21.24 5.34
N ALA A 25 1.11 -21.41 5.40
CA ALA A 25 0.16 -20.30 5.46
C ALA A 25 0.33 -19.40 6.69
N VAL A 26 0.69 -19.96 7.85
CA VAL A 26 0.82 -19.18 9.10
C VAL A 26 2.01 -18.24 9.06
N LEU A 27 3.19 -18.73 8.64
CA LEU A 27 4.39 -17.90 8.58
C LEU A 27 4.34 -16.93 7.39
N ALA A 28 3.78 -17.35 6.25
CA ALA A 28 3.53 -16.45 5.13
C ALA A 28 2.65 -15.26 5.53
N ALA A 29 1.57 -15.49 6.30
CA ALA A 29 0.72 -14.40 6.80
C ALA A 29 1.48 -13.43 7.72
N ARG A 30 2.43 -13.92 8.53
CA ARG A 30 3.27 -13.07 9.39
C ARG A 30 4.29 -12.25 8.61
N ILE A 31 4.84 -12.81 7.54
CA ILE A 31 5.73 -12.08 6.63
C ILE A 31 4.93 -10.95 5.95
N LEU A 32 3.74 -11.24 5.42
CA LEU A 32 2.87 -10.22 4.82
C LEU A 32 2.47 -9.12 5.82
N GLU A 33 2.26 -9.47 7.08
CA GLU A 33 1.98 -8.50 8.15
C GLU A 33 3.20 -7.62 8.46
N ALA A 34 4.40 -8.20 8.53
CA ALA A 34 5.64 -7.49 8.82
C ALA A 34 6.05 -6.55 7.66
N GLU A 35 5.90 -7.01 6.43
CA GLU A 35 6.29 -6.30 5.19
C GLU A 35 5.07 -5.62 4.53
N ALA A 36 4.05 -5.27 5.31
CA ALA A 36 2.77 -4.80 4.78
C ALA A 36 2.90 -3.53 3.93
N ALA A 37 3.89 -2.67 4.20
CA ALA A 37 4.14 -1.47 3.41
C ALA A 37 4.48 -1.84 1.96
N ASP A 38 5.48 -2.69 1.78
CA ASP A 38 5.99 -3.11 0.47
C ASP A 38 4.94 -3.92 -0.29
N PHE A 39 4.35 -4.94 0.35
CA PHE A 39 3.34 -5.77 -0.32
C PHE A 39 2.10 -4.97 -0.74
N LEU A 40 1.62 -4.03 0.08
CA LEU A 40 0.47 -3.22 -0.29
C LEU A 40 0.84 -2.18 -1.35
N TRP A 41 2.04 -1.62 -1.28
CA TRP A 41 2.54 -0.70 -2.31
C TRP A 41 2.62 -1.43 -3.64
N ASP A 42 3.31 -2.57 -3.73
CA ASP A 42 3.52 -3.30 -4.97
C ASP A 42 2.25 -3.94 -5.53
N ALA A 43 1.29 -4.31 -4.68
CA ALA A 43 -0.01 -4.82 -5.08
C ALA A 43 -1.05 -3.70 -5.39
N ARG A 44 -0.65 -2.42 -5.35
CA ARG A 44 -1.57 -1.31 -5.60
C ARG A 44 -2.07 -1.34 -7.04
N ILE A 45 -3.36 -1.11 -7.21
CA ILE A 45 -4.02 -0.96 -8.50
C ILE A 45 -4.52 0.47 -8.71
N GLY A 46 -4.61 1.24 -7.63
CA GLY A 46 -4.95 2.66 -7.65
C GLY A 46 -4.15 3.42 -6.61
N GLU A 47 -3.75 4.63 -6.96
CA GLU A 47 -3.05 5.54 -6.06
C GLU A 47 -3.60 6.95 -6.17
N ARG A 48 -3.51 7.71 -5.09
CA ARG A 48 -3.94 9.11 -5.04
C ARG A 48 -3.02 9.94 -4.17
N TYR A 49 -2.40 10.95 -4.78
CA TYR A 49 -1.57 11.90 -4.06
C TYR A 49 -2.43 12.77 -3.11
N LEU A 50 -2.03 12.84 -1.84
CA LEU A 50 -2.72 13.57 -0.76
C LEU A 50 -1.98 14.82 -0.31
N GLY A 51 -0.73 15.02 -0.75
CA GLY A 51 0.12 16.13 -0.35
C GLY A 51 1.45 15.65 0.23
N GLN A 52 2.26 16.59 0.69
CA GLN A 52 3.56 16.28 1.27
C GLN A 52 3.47 16.02 2.77
N HIS A 53 4.34 15.14 3.24
CA HIS A 53 4.68 14.93 4.63
C HIS A 53 6.06 15.52 4.87
N PHE A 54 6.14 16.40 5.86
CA PHE A 54 7.40 16.97 6.33
C PHE A 54 7.69 16.37 7.70
N GLY A 55 8.89 15.82 7.88
CA GLY A 55 9.37 15.39 9.18
C GLY A 55 9.41 16.55 10.18
N TYR A 56 9.35 16.25 11.47
CA TYR A 56 9.36 17.26 12.54
C TYR A 56 10.78 17.80 12.87
N ALA A 57 11.85 17.18 12.33
CA ALA A 57 13.24 17.51 12.69
C ALA A 57 13.93 18.32 11.58
N ASP A 58 14.54 19.44 11.98
CA ASP A 58 15.15 20.52 11.20
C ASP A 58 16.43 20.14 10.41
N ASP A 59 16.76 18.84 10.28
CA ASP A 59 18.07 18.39 9.74
C ASP A 59 18.00 17.31 8.64
N ALA A 60 16.80 17.04 8.11
CA ALA A 60 16.68 16.38 6.81
C ALA A 60 15.39 16.84 6.14
N GLU A 61 15.52 17.40 4.94
CA GLU A 61 14.43 17.67 3.99
C GLU A 61 13.88 16.34 3.44
N ASP A 62 13.47 15.42 4.32
CA ASP A 62 12.81 14.18 3.91
C ASP A 62 11.35 14.51 3.55
N GLU A 63 11.20 15.10 2.37
CA GLU A 63 9.92 15.41 1.76
C GLU A 63 9.33 14.13 1.19
N HIS A 64 8.40 13.53 1.93
CA HIS A 64 7.72 12.33 1.49
C HIS A 64 6.33 12.65 0.96
N SER A 65 5.97 12.04 -0.17
CA SER A 65 4.60 12.08 -0.68
C SER A 65 3.68 11.24 0.19
N ARG A 66 2.60 11.84 0.71
CA ARG A 66 1.46 11.09 1.25
C ARG A 66 0.62 10.59 0.11
N VAL A 67 0.47 9.27 0.02
CA VAL A 67 -0.25 8.61 -1.07
C VAL A 67 -1.28 7.67 -0.48
N ALA A 68 -2.55 7.87 -0.82
CA ALA A 68 -3.55 6.84 -0.60
C ALA A 68 -3.37 5.74 -1.65
N ILE A 69 -3.51 4.49 -1.25
CA ILE A 69 -3.45 3.33 -2.15
C ILE A 69 -4.72 2.49 -2.03
N LEU A 70 -5.11 1.88 -3.14
CA LEU A 70 -6.07 0.79 -3.24
C LEU A 70 -5.33 -0.42 -3.82
N SER A 71 -5.29 -1.52 -3.08
CA SER A 71 -4.48 -2.71 -3.42
C SER A 71 -5.31 -3.97 -3.36
N LEU A 72 -4.96 -4.95 -4.19
CA LEU A 72 -5.52 -6.31 -4.15
C LEU A 72 -4.40 -7.28 -3.79
N LEU A 73 -4.40 -7.76 -2.54
CA LEU A 73 -3.35 -8.63 -2.01
C LEU A 73 -3.97 -9.91 -1.46
N ALA A 74 -3.47 -11.06 -1.95
CA ALA A 74 -3.93 -12.38 -1.53
C ALA A 74 -5.47 -12.53 -1.57
N GLY A 75 -6.11 -11.99 -2.62
CA GLY A 75 -7.56 -12.03 -2.82
C GLY A 75 -8.37 -11.06 -1.96
N ASN A 76 -7.73 -10.14 -1.22
CA ASN A 76 -8.41 -9.17 -0.38
C ASN A 76 -8.13 -7.74 -0.83
N TRP A 77 -9.13 -6.88 -0.66
CA TRP A 77 -9.01 -5.47 -0.96
C TRP A 77 -8.41 -4.73 0.23
N HIS A 78 -7.48 -3.82 -0.02
CA HIS A 78 -6.84 -3.01 1.01
C HIS A 78 -6.89 -1.54 0.60
N VAL A 79 -7.20 -0.68 1.56
CA VAL A 79 -7.04 0.77 1.44
C VAL A 79 -6.05 1.20 2.49
N GLY A 80 -5.10 2.05 2.14
CA GLY A 80 -4.14 2.59 3.09
C GLY A 80 -3.62 3.95 2.70
N THR A 81 -2.81 4.53 3.58
CA THR A 81 -2.00 5.71 3.26
C THR A 81 -0.54 5.40 3.55
N CYS A 82 0.29 5.63 2.55
CA CYS A 82 1.74 5.45 2.62
C CYS A 82 2.45 6.79 2.55
N LEU A 83 3.68 6.80 3.06
CA LEU A 83 4.70 7.77 2.70
C LEU A 83 5.56 7.15 1.60
N ALA A 84 5.81 7.91 0.55
CA ALA A 84 6.71 7.51 -0.53
C ALA A 84 7.78 8.58 -0.75
N ASP A 85 8.98 8.17 -1.14
CA ASP A 85 10.07 9.07 -1.49
C ASP A 85 9.94 9.61 -2.94
N GLY A 86 10.89 10.44 -3.34
CA GLY A 86 10.95 11.02 -4.68
C GLY A 86 11.22 10.02 -5.80
N ASP A 87 11.69 8.82 -5.47
CA ASP A 87 11.98 7.72 -6.40
C ASP A 87 10.80 6.74 -6.54
N GLY A 88 9.67 7.04 -5.88
CA GLY A 88 8.45 6.24 -5.94
C GLY A 88 8.53 4.94 -5.13
N GLN A 89 9.45 4.85 -4.16
CA GLN A 89 9.51 3.76 -3.19
C GLN A 89 8.67 4.10 -1.97
N VAL A 90 8.02 3.09 -1.39
CA VAL A 90 7.34 3.26 -0.11
C VAL A 90 8.37 3.34 1.01
N VAL A 91 8.18 4.32 1.88
CA VAL A 91 9.01 4.53 3.08
C VAL A 91 8.29 4.01 4.31
N ALA A 92 6.97 4.22 4.38
CA ALA A 92 6.17 3.78 5.51
C ALA A 92 4.71 3.58 5.15
N LEU A 93 4.05 2.64 5.84
CA LEU A 93 2.61 2.51 5.87
C LEU A 93 2.06 3.19 7.13
N LEU A 94 1.33 4.29 6.96
CA LEU A 94 0.76 5.05 8.09
C LEU A 94 -0.47 4.35 8.66
N TRP A 95 -1.30 3.81 7.78
CA TRP A 95 -2.45 2.99 8.14
C TRP A 95 -2.90 2.15 6.95
N SER A 96 -3.56 1.03 7.23
CA SER A 96 -4.32 0.28 6.23
C SER A 96 -5.56 -0.34 6.84
N ARG A 97 -6.52 -0.71 5.97
CA ARG A 97 -7.70 -1.48 6.33
C ARG A 97 -8.02 -2.46 5.21
N ARG A 98 -8.35 -3.69 5.62
CA ARG A 98 -8.81 -4.77 4.75
C ARG A 98 -10.32 -4.71 4.53
N PHE A 99 -10.75 -5.07 3.32
CA PHE A 99 -12.12 -5.23 2.89
C PHE A 99 -12.26 -6.53 2.07
N GLU A 100 -13.40 -7.18 2.19
CA GLU A 100 -13.73 -8.35 1.37
C GLU A 100 -14.34 -7.95 0.02
N ARG A 101 -15.00 -6.79 -0.02
CA ARG A 101 -15.73 -6.31 -1.19
C ARG A 101 -15.04 -5.11 -1.82
N ARG A 102 -14.95 -5.14 -3.15
CA ARG A 102 -14.35 -4.07 -3.96
C ARG A 102 -15.04 -2.73 -3.72
N GLU A 103 -16.38 -2.72 -3.69
CA GLU A 103 -17.13 -1.45 -3.61
C GLU A 103 -16.88 -0.72 -2.27
N GLU A 104 -16.72 -1.46 -1.17
CA GLU A 104 -16.40 -0.87 0.14
C GLU A 104 -14.99 -0.25 0.15
N ALA A 105 -14.03 -0.94 -0.45
CA ALA A 105 -12.66 -0.45 -0.56
C ALA A 105 -12.60 0.79 -1.46
N GLU A 106 -13.24 0.77 -2.62
CA GLU A 106 -13.31 1.92 -3.53
C GLU A 106 -13.99 3.13 -2.86
N PHE A 107 -15.07 2.90 -2.10
CA PHE A 107 -15.75 3.95 -1.35
C PHE A 107 -14.81 4.59 -0.31
N MET A 108 -14.09 3.79 0.47
CA MET A 108 -13.12 4.29 1.46
C MET A 108 -11.93 5.00 0.81
N PHE A 109 -11.37 4.43 -0.26
CA PHE A 109 -10.30 5.03 -1.03
C PHE A 109 -10.68 6.40 -1.59
N SER A 110 -11.91 6.54 -2.11
CA SER A 110 -12.42 7.81 -2.64
C SER A 110 -12.43 8.94 -1.60
N ARG A 111 -12.43 8.62 -0.30
CA ARG A 111 -12.51 9.56 0.83
C ARG A 111 -11.20 9.77 1.58
N ALA A 112 -10.11 9.10 1.20
CA ALA A 112 -8.81 9.25 1.85
C ALA A 112 -8.30 10.71 1.82
N ALA A 113 -7.67 11.18 2.90
CA ALA A 113 -7.15 12.54 3.06
C ALA A 113 -5.83 12.56 3.84
#